data_AF-A0A1G9G556-F1
#
_entry.id   AF-A0A1G9G556-F1
#
_cell.length_a   1.000
_cell.length_b   1.000
_cell.length_c   1.000
_cell.angle_alpha   90.00
_cell.angle_beta   90.00
_cell.angle_gamma   90.00
#
_symmetry.space_group_name_H-M   'P 1'
#
loop_
_entity.id
_entity.type
_entity.pdbx_description
1 polymer ?
#
loop_
_entity_poly.entity_id
_entity_poly.type
_entity_poly.pdbx_seq_one_letter_code
_entity_poly.pdbx_strand_id
1 'polypeptide(L)'
;MPLDQLLAILACALLAGLTIFQGALIAGAPLGKAAWGGQHRVLPAKLRIGSGLSIAVYGLFAYAALAKAGLVPPLVSDSFTAVTIWVMTAYFVLGVLMNGISRSKPERLIMTPTTLALAALYLVLALH
;
A
#
# COMPACT_ATOMS: atom_id res chain seq x y z
N MET A 1 -5.43 -22.35 8.51
CA MET A 1 -5.49 -21.40 7.39
C MET A 1 -4.13 -21.41 6.70
N PRO A 2 -4.09 -21.59 5.37
CA PRO A 2 -2.86 -21.53 4.58
C PRO A 2 -2.05 -20.24 4.81
N LEU A 3 -0.72 -20.33 4.66
CA LEU A 3 0.20 -19.21 4.92
C LEU A 3 -0.04 -18.04 3.95
N ASP A 4 -0.22 -18.33 2.67
CA ASP A 4 -0.60 -17.37 1.62
C ASP A 4 -1.88 -16.59 1.95
N GLN A 5 -2.91 -17.26 2.48
CA GLN A 5 -4.13 -16.58 2.93
C GLN A 5 -3.86 -15.65 4.12
N LEU A 6 -2.97 -16.03 5.05
CA LEU A 6 -2.52 -15.15 6.14
C LEU A 6 -1.83 -13.91 5.62
N LEU A 7 -0.88 -14.08 4.71
CA LEU A 7 -0.12 -12.99 4.14
C LEU A 7 -1.03 -12.02 3.37
N ALA A 8 -1.98 -12.54 2.59
CA ALA A 8 -2.95 -11.73 1.88
C ALA A 8 -3.84 -10.93 2.83
N ILE A 9 -4.37 -11.56 3.89
CA ILE A 9 -5.21 -10.87 4.90
C ILE A 9 -4.41 -9.78 5.63
N LEU A 10 -3.16 -10.05 6.02
CA LEU A 10 -2.30 -9.05 6.66
C LEU A 10 -2.00 -7.87 5.72
N ALA A 11 -1.75 -8.15 4.44
CA ALA A 11 -1.54 -7.12 3.43
C ALA A 11 -2.80 -6.27 3.26
N CYS A 12 -3.98 -6.88 3.19
CA CYS A 12 -5.27 -6.19 3.14
C CYS A 12 -5.50 -5.34 4.38
N ALA A 13 -5.15 -5.81 5.57
CA ALA A 13 -5.31 -5.06 6.81
C ALA A 13 -4.47 -3.78 6.82
N LEU A 14 -3.21 -3.86 6.38
CA LEU A 14 -2.32 -2.70 6.23
C LEU A 14 -2.83 -1.72 5.16
N LEU A 15 -3.29 -2.24 4.01
CA LEU A 15 -3.86 -1.42 2.94
C LEU A 15 -5.18 -0.75 3.33
N ALA A 16 -6.00 -1.41 4.16
CA ALA A 16 -7.21 -0.82 4.74
C ALA A 16 -6.85 0.32 5.69
N GLY A 17 -5.84 0.14 6.55
CA GLY A 17 -5.31 1.21 7.39
C GLY A 17 -4.82 2.41 6.57
N LEU A 18 -4.07 2.15 5.50
CA LEU A 18 -3.63 3.20 4.56
C LEU A 18 -4.80 3.88 3.84
N THR A 19 -5.85 3.13 3.49
CA THR A 19 -7.07 3.67 2.88
C THR A 19 -7.80 4.62 3.82
N ILE A 20 -7.96 4.24 5.09
CA ILE A 20 -8.54 5.10 6.13
C ILE A 20 -7.68 6.36 6.31
N PHE A 21 -6.36 6.20 6.35
CA PHE A 21 -5.43 7.32 6.43
C PHE A 21 -5.58 8.29 5.25
N GLN A 22 -5.62 7.80 4.01
CA GLN A 22 -5.83 8.65 2.84
C GLN A 22 -7.21 9.31 2.85
N GLY A 23 -8.26 8.61 3.31
CA GLY A 23 -9.59 9.18 3.51
C GLY A 23 -9.59 10.34 4.50
N ALA A 24 -8.87 10.20 5.61
CA ALA A 24 -8.69 11.28 6.59
C ALA A 24 -7.97 12.49 5.97
N LEU A 25 -6.96 12.28 5.13
CA LEU A 25 -6.27 13.38 4.42
C LEU A 25 -7.20 14.12 3.44
N ILE A 26 -8.07 13.39 2.74
CA ILE A 26 -9.09 13.97 1.85
C ILE A 26 -10.09 14.81 2.65
N ALA A 27 -10.52 14.30 3.82
CA ALA A 27 -11.40 15.00 4.75
C ALA A 27 -10.75 16.23 5.42
N GLY A 28 -9.45 16.43 5.25
CA GLY A 28 -8.73 17.60 5.78
C GLY A 28 -8.13 17.39 7.17
N ALA A 29 -7.97 16.15 7.62
CA ALA A 29 -7.27 15.86 8.87
C ALA A 29 -5.83 16.41 8.84
N PRO A 30 -5.29 16.90 9.97
CA PRO A 30 -3.96 17.51 10.06
C PRO A 30 -2.81 16.48 10.09
N LEU A 31 -2.95 15.41 9.30
CA LEU A 31 -2.02 14.28 9.21
C LEU A 31 -1.08 14.38 8.00
N GLY A 32 -1.12 15.48 7.25
CA GLY A 32 -0.35 15.64 6.02
C GLY A 32 1.17 15.60 6.23
N LYS A 33 1.67 15.83 7.46
CA LYS A 33 3.10 15.62 7.77
C LYS A 33 3.54 14.17 7.57
N ALA A 34 2.63 13.19 7.63
CA ALA A 34 2.94 11.78 7.45
C ALA A 34 2.81 11.31 5.99
N ALA A 35 2.54 12.20 5.04
CA ALA A 35 2.35 11.85 3.63
C ALA A 35 2.90 12.93 2.69
N TRP A 36 3.07 12.59 1.41
CA TRP A 36 3.44 13.54 0.35
C TRP A 36 4.67 14.39 0.69
N GLY A 37 5.70 13.79 1.31
CA GLY A 37 6.92 14.48 1.71
C GLY A 37 6.79 15.37 2.97
N GLY A 38 5.61 15.38 3.61
CA GLY A 38 5.29 16.10 4.84
C GLY A 38 5.32 17.63 4.76
N GLN A 39 5.22 18.19 3.54
CA GLN A 39 5.28 19.63 3.30
C GLN A 39 4.06 20.40 3.85
N HIS A 40 2.93 19.72 4.00
CA HIS A 40 1.66 20.34 4.38
C HIS A 40 1.09 19.66 5.62
N ARG A 41 0.64 20.44 6.61
CA ARG A 41 -0.09 19.89 7.77
C ARG A 41 -1.46 19.37 7.37
N VAL A 42 -2.19 20.14 6.55
CA VAL A 42 -3.48 19.79 5.94
C VAL A 42 -3.28 19.80 4.43
N LEU A 43 -3.75 18.77 3.72
CA LEU A 43 -3.48 18.66 2.30
C LEU A 43 -4.25 19.70 1.46
N PRO A 44 -3.57 20.37 0.50
CA PRO A 44 -4.23 21.16 -0.53
C PRO A 44 -5.01 20.26 -1.50
N ALA A 45 -5.99 20.84 -2.20
CA ALA A 45 -6.93 20.10 -3.06
C ALA A 45 -6.25 19.15 -4.06
N LYS A 46 -5.14 19.58 -4.70
CA LYS A 46 -4.38 18.76 -5.66
C LYS A 46 -3.87 17.45 -5.04
N LEU A 47 -3.34 17.51 -3.81
CA LEU A 47 -2.83 16.31 -3.12
C LEU A 47 -3.96 15.44 -2.57
N ARG A 48 -5.15 16.00 -2.32
CA ARG A 48 -6.34 15.21 -1.95
C ARG A 48 -6.80 14.33 -3.12
N ILE A 49 -6.74 14.84 -4.36
CA ILE A 49 -7.00 14.03 -5.56
C ILE A 49 -5.99 12.89 -5.66
N GLY A 50 -4.70 13.17 -5.45
CA GLY A 50 -3.66 12.13 -5.39
C GLY A 50 -3.92 11.09 -4.30
N SER A 51 -4.45 11.51 -3.15
CA SER A 51 -4.83 10.60 -2.05
C SER A 51 -6.02 9.71 -2.46
N GLY A 52 -6.99 10.26 -3.19
CA GLY A 52 -8.09 9.48 -3.77
C GLY A 52 -7.61 8.44 -4.78
N LEU A 53 -6.67 8.81 -5.66
CA LEU A 53 -6.04 7.86 -6.58
C LEU A 53 -5.29 6.76 -5.83
N SER A 54 -4.62 7.10 -4.73
CA SER A 54 -3.91 6.13 -3.89
C SER A 54 -4.86 5.09 -3.30
N ILE A 55 -6.06 5.49 -2.86
CA ILE A 55 -7.09 4.56 -2.36
C ILE A 55 -7.48 3.55 -3.45
N ALA A 56 -7.71 4.00 -4.68
CA ALA A 56 -8.05 3.10 -5.79
C ALA A 56 -6.92 2.09 -6.06
N VAL A 57 -5.66 2.55 -6.05
CA VAL A 57 -4.48 1.69 -6.21
C VAL A 57 -4.39 0.67 -5.06
N TYR A 58 -4.63 1.07 -3.82
CA TYR A 58 -4.63 0.14 -2.68
C TYR A 58 -5.72 -0.93 -2.79
N GLY A 59 -6.89 -0.59 -3.34
CA GLY A 59 -7.93 -1.56 -3.66
C GLY A 59 -7.48 -2.61 -4.68
N LEU A 60 -6.82 -2.18 -5.76
CA LEU A 60 -6.26 -3.09 -6.77
C LEU A 60 -5.18 -4.01 -6.17
N PHE A 61 -4.34 -3.46 -5.29
CA PHE A 61 -3.29 -4.20 -4.60
C PHE A 61 -3.90 -5.28 -3.70
N ALA A 62 -4.85 -4.89 -2.83
CA ALA A 62 -5.57 -5.80 -1.97
C ALA A 62 -6.24 -6.93 -2.76
N TYR A 63 -6.90 -6.61 -3.87
CA TYR A 63 -7.53 -7.62 -4.72
C TYR A 63 -6.51 -8.61 -5.29
N ALA A 64 -5.38 -8.12 -5.81
CA ALA A 64 -4.34 -8.98 -6.37
C ALA A 64 -3.77 -9.94 -5.31
N ALA A 65 -3.55 -9.47 -4.07
CA ALA A 65 -3.10 -10.32 -2.96
C ALA A 65 -4.11 -11.42 -2.62
N LEU A 66 -5.41 -11.07 -2.55
CA LEU A 66 -6.48 -12.05 -2.33
C LEU A 66 -6.58 -13.06 -3.47
N ALA A 67 -6.44 -12.61 -4.72
CA ALA A 67 -6.47 -13.48 -5.90
C ALA A 67 -5.29 -14.46 -5.88
N LYS A 68 -4.10 -13.98 -5.53
CA LYS A 68 -2.89 -14.82 -5.42
C LYS A 68 -3.04 -15.90 -4.33
N ALA A 69 -3.76 -15.62 -3.26
CA ALA A 69 -4.06 -16.57 -2.18
C ALA A 69 -5.33 -17.43 -2.43
N GLY A 70 -5.93 -17.35 -3.63
CA GLY A 70 -7.11 -18.11 -4.01
C GLY A 70 -8.39 -17.75 -3.25
N LEU A 71 -8.45 -16.59 -2.59
CA LEU A 71 -9.62 -16.12 -1.86
C LEU A 71 -10.66 -15.43 -2.76
N VAL A 72 -10.22 -14.93 -3.92
CA VAL A 72 -11.06 -14.37 -4.98
C VAL A 72 -10.54 -14.85 -6.34
N PRO A 73 -11.36 -14.87 -7.40
CA PRO A 73 -10.89 -15.29 -8.72
C PRO A 73 -9.85 -14.32 -9.30
N PRO A 74 -8.90 -14.80 -10.13
CA PRO A 74 -8.01 -13.92 -10.88
C PRO A 74 -8.80 -13.08 -11.91
N LEU A 75 -8.42 -11.82 -12.11
CA LEU A 75 -9.08 -10.93 -13.08
C LEU A 75 -8.79 -11.29 -14.54
N VAL A 76 -7.62 -11.89 -14.79
CA VAL A 76 -7.14 -12.19 -16.16
C VAL A 76 -6.67 -13.64 -16.23
N SER A 77 -5.65 -13.99 -15.45
CA SER A 77 -5.13 -15.37 -15.33
C SER A 77 -4.25 -15.49 -14.09
N ASP A 78 -3.94 -16.72 -13.68
CA ASP A 78 -3.03 -16.98 -12.56
C ASP A 78 -1.62 -16.45 -12.84
N SER A 79 -1.11 -16.66 -14.07
CA SER A 79 0.19 -16.13 -14.49
C SER A 79 0.24 -14.61 -14.46
N PHE A 80 -0.82 -13.94 -14.92
CA PHE A 80 -0.92 -12.49 -14.87
C PHE A 80 -0.94 -11.98 -13.41
N THR A 81 -1.67 -12.68 -12.53
CA THR A 81 -1.71 -12.37 -11.09
C THR A 81 -0.33 -12.54 -10.46
N ALA A 82 0.40 -13.63 -10.77
CA ALA A 82 1.75 -13.85 -10.27
C ALA A 82 2.73 -12.74 -10.69
N VAL A 83 2.72 -12.34 -11.97
CA VAL A 83 3.53 -11.21 -12.46
C VAL A 83 3.15 -9.91 -11.76
N THR A 84 1.85 -9.68 -11.58
CA THR A 84 1.32 -8.49 -10.91
C THR A 84 1.83 -8.37 -9.47
N ILE A 85 1.87 -9.48 -8.72
CA ILE A 85 2.40 -9.50 -7.35
C ILE A 85 3.90 -9.16 -7.31
N TRP A 86 4.70 -9.62 -8.28
CA TRP A 86 6.09 -9.20 -8.42
C TRP A 86 6.24 -7.69 -8.70
N VAL A 87 5.40 -7.15 -9.59
CA VAL A 87 5.38 -5.70 -9.88
C VAL A 87 5.01 -4.89 -8.63
N MET A 88 4.01 -5.33 -7.87
CA MET A 88 3.60 -4.70 -6.61
C MET A 88 4.69 -4.80 -5.54
N THR A 89 5.41 -5.92 -5.48
CA THR A 89 6.59 -6.07 -4.61
C THR A 89 7.63 -4.99 -4.92
N ALA A 90 7.99 -4.82 -6.20
CA ALA A 90 8.92 -3.79 -6.63
C ALA A 90 8.40 -2.37 -6.30
N TYR A 91 7.11 -2.11 -6.49
CA TYR A 91 6.47 -0.86 -6.10
C TYR A 91 6.65 -0.55 -4.60
N PHE A 92 6.43 -1.54 -3.72
CA PHE A 92 6.61 -1.33 -2.28
C PHE A 92 8.07 -1.15 -1.89
N VAL A 93 9.00 -1.88 -2.54
CA VAL A 93 10.45 -1.66 -2.33
C VAL A 93 10.84 -0.23 -2.69
N LEU A 94 10.35 0.30 -3.82
CA LEU A 94 10.53 1.71 -4.17
C LEU A 94 9.89 2.62 -3.09
N GLY A 95 8.71 2.26 -2.60
CA GLY A 95 8.05 2.94 -1.49
C GLY A 95 8.90 3.01 -0.22
N VAL A 96 9.58 1.93 0.15
CA VAL A 96 10.51 1.90 1.30
C VAL A 96 11.62 2.92 1.12
N LEU A 97 12.25 2.94 -0.07
CA LEU A 97 13.33 3.88 -0.37
C LEU A 97 12.82 5.32 -0.31
N MET A 98 11.71 5.61 -1.00
CA MET A 98 11.12 6.95 -1.06
C MET A 98 10.68 7.47 0.31
N ASN A 99 10.06 6.63 1.12
CA ASN A 99 9.66 6.99 2.48
C ASN A 99 10.88 7.14 3.40
N GLY A 100 11.90 6.29 3.25
CA GLY A 100 13.12 6.31 4.04
C GLY A 100 13.94 7.59 3.84
N ILE A 101 14.00 8.11 2.61
CA ILE A 101 14.67 9.38 2.30
C ILE A 101 13.79 10.61 2.51
N SER A 102 12.53 10.45 2.94
CA SER A 102 11.63 11.60 3.15
C SER A 102 12.23 12.60 4.13
N ARG A 103 12.07 13.89 3.86
CA ARG A 103 12.48 14.97 4.78
C ARG A 103 11.61 15.00 6.04
N SER A 104 10.41 14.43 5.99
CA SER A 104 9.47 14.42 7.10
C SER A 104 9.75 13.27 8.09
N LYS A 105 10.02 13.62 9.35
CA LYS A 105 10.26 12.64 10.42
C LYS A 105 9.04 11.72 10.67
N PRO A 106 7.80 12.23 10.78
CA PRO A 106 6.62 11.37 10.90
C PRO A 106 6.45 10.40 9.72
N GLU A 107 6.67 10.86 8.49
CA GLU A 107 6.56 10.01 7.30
C GLU A 107 7.62 8.91 7.32
N ARG A 108 8.89 9.24 7.62
CA ARG A 108 9.95 8.23 7.76
C ARG A 108 9.61 7.17 8.81
N LEU A 109 9.12 7.58 9.99
CA LEU A 109 8.88 6.67 11.11
C LEU A 109 7.62 5.81 10.96
N ILE A 110 6.64 6.24 10.17
CA ILE A 110 5.36 5.52 10.01
C ILE A 110 5.32 4.81 8.66
N MET A 111 5.63 5.52 7.58
CA MET A 111 5.45 5.00 6.22
C MET A 111 6.57 4.06 5.80
N THR A 112 7.82 4.27 6.23
CA THR A 112 8.92 3.32 5.93
C THR A 112 8.64 1.93 6.50
N PRO A 113 8.32 1.73 7.79
CA PRO A 113 8.02 0.40 8.30
C PRO A 113 6.73 -0.18 7.69
N THR A 114 5.71 0.66 7.44
CA THR A 114 4.47 0.20 6.79
C THR A 114 4.74 -0.32 5.37
N THR A 115 5.50 0.43 4.57
CA THR A 115 5.86 0.00 3.20
C THR A 115 6.83 -1.18 3.21
N LEU A 116 7.71 -1.29 4.22
CA LEU A 116 8.59 -2.45 4.37
C LEU A 116 7.81 -3.71 4.70
N ALA A 117 6.82 -3.63 5.59
CA ALA A 117 5.94 -4.73 5.90
C ALA A 117 5.17 -5.18 4.65
N LEU A 118 4.61 -4.23 3.88
CA LEU A 118 3.95 -4.54 2.61
C LEU A 118 4.91 -5.15 1.59
N ALA A 119 6.13 -4.63 1.45
CA ALA A 119 7.15 -5.21 0.57
C ALA A 119 7.46 -6.66 0.94
N ALA A 120 7.63 -6.95 2.24
CA ALA A 120 7.88 -8.31 2.71
C ALA A 120 6.68 -9.24 2.46
N LEU A 121 5.46 -8.80 2.76
CA LEU A 121 4.25 -9.59 2.54
C LEU A 121 4.05 -9.93 1.05
N TYR A 122 4.21 -8.95 0.17
CA TYR A 122 4.10 -9.15 -1.27
C TYR A 122 5.24 -10.02 -1.83
N LEU A 123 6.46 -9.85 -1.33
CA LEU A 123 7.59 -10.69 -1.72
C LEU A 123 7.33 -12.16 -1.37
N VAL A 124 6.87 -12.44 -0.15
CA VAL A 124 6.57 -13.82 0.26
C VAL A 124 5.41 -14.37 -0.57
N LEU A 125 4.35 -13.59 -0.80
CA LEU A 125 3.26 -13.97 -1.71
C LEU A 125 3.73 -14.24 -3.15
N ALA A 126 4.78 -13.54 -3.63
CA ALA A 126 5.34 -13.72 -4.96
C ALA A 126 6.13 -15.02 -5.10
N LEU A 127 6.69 -15.51 -4.00
CA LEU A 127 7.52 -16.72 -3.93
C LEU A 127 6.72 -18.01 -3.73
N HIS A 128 5.47 -17.89 -3.28
CA HIS A 128 4.49 -18.99 -3.20
C HIS A 128 3.68 -19.09 -4.48
#